data_AF-A0A318IPM0-F1
#
_entry.id   AF-A0A318IPM0-F1
#
_cell.length_a   1.000
_cell.length_b   1.000
_cell.length_c   1.000
_cell.angle_alpha   90.00
_cell.angle_beta   90.00
_cell.angle_gamma   90.00
#
_symmetry.space_group_name_H-M   'P 1'
#
loop_
_entity.id
_entity.type
_entity.pdbx_description
1 polymer ?
#
loop_
_entity_poly.entity_id
_entity_poly.type
_entity_poly.pdbx_seq_one_letter_code
_entity_poly.pdbx_strand_id
1 'polypeptide(L)'
;MALSRHAAAPPEVVMADGPPAAAPGRRDLRIATYNIRGGYGVWPARAADRIAAVIDELDADVIALQEVPLGGTRAPDVLAHLRDATGMHAVAGPTIDTPERRYGNAVLSRCPIRAARTLDLSFHQREPRGALDADIDCGAGTIRVVATHLGLSASERSAQVQRLLAAFDTGAMPVILLGDINEWFVRGRALQALVTRFRRAPAPRTFPTLYPVFSLDRIWIHPGELLIDVIVHRSMRARHASDHYPLVARMRATGTSIAR
;
A
#
# COMPACT_ATOMS: atom_id res chain seq x y z
N MET A 1 32.43 -13.52 -1.91
CA MET A 1 32.31 -12.09 -2.27
C MET A 1 31.22 -11.48 -1.40
N ALA A 2 31.59 -10.53 -0.55
CA ALA A 2 30.66 -9.85 0.35
C ALA A 2 29.76 -8.90 -0.45
N LEU A 3 28.45 -9.14 -0.47
CA LEU A 3 27.48 -8.17 -0.94
C LEU A 3 27.48 -7.01 0.05
N SER A 4 28.07 -5.90 -0.37
CA SER A 4 28.04 -4.64 0.36
C SER A 4 26.57 -4.24 0.54
N ARG A 5 26.11 -4.24 1.80
CA ARG A 5 24.81 -3.69 2.18
C ARG A 5 24.89 -2.17 2.03
N HIS A 6 24.70 -1.67 0.82
CA HIS A 6 24.32 -0.28 0.65
C HIS A 6 22.97 -0.11 1.32
N ALA A 7 22.91 0.67 2.40
CA ALA A 7 21.65 1.20 2.87
C ALA A 7 21.03 1.96 1.70
N ALA A 8 19.85 1.53 1.25
CA ALA A 8 19.11 2.27 0.22
C ALA A 8 18.92 3.70 0.72
N ALA A 9 19.12 4.68 -0.17
CA ALA A 9 18.80 6.07 0.13
C ALA A 9 17.34 6.15 0.61
N PRO A 10 17.01 7.04 1.58
CA PRO A 10 15.64 7.18 2.03
C PRO A 10 14.74 7.50 0.82
N PRO A 11 13.55 6.90 0.74
CA PRO A 11 12.64 7.13 -0.38
C PRO A 11 12.31 8.62 -0.52
N GLU A 12 12.38 9.12 -1.74
CA GLU A 12 12.08 10.50 -2.07
C GLU A 12 10.58 10.76 -1.93
N VAL A 13 10.23 11.70 -1.04
CA VAL A 13 8.85 12.16 -0.85
C VAL A 13 8.64 13.34 -1.79
N VAL A 14 7.69 13.20 -2.72
CA VAL A 14 7.33 14.30 -3.63
C VAL A 14 6.01 14.90 -3.19
N MET A 15 6.07 16.17 -2.80
CA MET A 15 4.90 16.92 -2.37
C MET A 15 4.12 17.42 -3.59
N ALA A 16 2.80 17.52 -3.49
CA ALA A 16 2.00 18.18 -4.51
C ALA A 16 2.31 19.69 -4.53
N ASP A 17 2.41 20.29 -5.73
CA ASP A 17 2.59 21.73 -5.90
C ASP A 17 1.28 22.47 -5.60
N GLY A 18 1.24 23.19 -4.48
CA GLY A 18 0.08 23.96 -4.05
C GLY A 18 0.03 24.12 -2.52
N PRO A 19 -0.78 25.05 -1.98
CA PRO A 19 -1.06 25.05 -0.55
C PRO A 19 -1.59 23.65 -0.17
N PRO A 20 -1.14 23.07 0.96
CA PRO A 20 -1.57 21.73 1.36
C PRO A 20 -3.10 21.69 1.31
N ALA A 21 -3.65 20.67 0.64
CA ALA A 21 -5.08 20.41 0.71
C ALA A 21 -5.46 20.42 2.20
N ALA A 22 -6.42 21.26 2.58
CA ALA A 22 -6.81 21.40 3.98
C ALA A 22 -7.03 20.01 4.57
N ALA A 23 -6.30 19.67 5.64
CA ALA A 23 -6.43 18.37 6.29
C ALA A 23 -7.93 18.12 6.52
N PRO A 24 -8.46 16.96 6.12
CA PRO A 24 -9.89 16.70 6.27
C PRO A 24 -10.25 16.84 7.76
N GLY A 25 -11.04 17.87 8.11
CA GLY A 25 -11.43 18.12 9.50
C GLY A 25 -12.16 16.90 10.08
N ARG A 26 -11.95 16.57 11.37
CA ARG A 26 -12.51 15.45 12.19
C ARG A 26 -13.55 14.53 11.51
N ARG A 27 -13.18 13.89 10.41
CA ARG A 27 -13.97 12.87 9.71
C ARG A 27 -13.19 11.57 9.69
N ASP A 28 -13.91 10.46 9.56
CA ASP A 28 -13.27 9.15 9.38
C ASP A 28 -12.39 9.18 8.13
N LEU A 29 -11.21 8.56 8.22
CA LEU A 29 -10.26 8.45 7.12
C LEU A 29 -10.64 7.26 6.22
N ARG A 30 -10.54 7.48 4.92
CA ARG A 30 -10.65 6.43 3.90
C ARG A 30 -9.26 5.99 3.47
N ILE A 31 -8.93 4.75 3.78
CA ILE A 31 -7.62 4.15 3.50
C ILE A 31 -7.80 3.02 2.50
N ALA A 32 -7.11 3.07 1.37
CA ALA A 32 -7.25 2.09 0.30
C ALA A 32 -5.95 1.34 0.01
N THR A 33 -6.07 0.13 -0.53
CA THR A 33 -4.97 -0.58 -1.20
C THR A 33 -5.40 -1.08 -2.56
N TYR A 34 -4.48 -1.06 -3.53
CA TYR A 34 -4.75 -1.53 -4.88
C TYR A 34 -3.50 -2.07 -5.58
N ASN A 35 -3.51 -3.37 -5.92
CA ASN A 35 -2.54 -3.94 -6.84
C ASN A 35 -2.91 -3.54 -8.28
N ILE A 36 -2.09 -2.67 -8.89
CA ILE A 36 -2.35 -2.12 -10.22
C ILE A 36 -1.75 -2.97 -11.34
N ARG A 37 -1.00 -4.05 -11.01
CA ARG A 37 -0.43 -5.01 -11.97
C ARG A 37 0.50 -4.40 -13.04
N GLY A 38 1.28 -3.38 -12.70
CA GLY A 38 2.20 -2.71 -13.62
C GLY A 38 3.42 -3.52 -14.06
N GLY A 39 3.60 -4.75 -13.57
CA GLY A 39 4.83 -5.52 -13.72
C GLY A 39 4.99 -6.31 -15.03
N TYR A 40 3.91 -6.51 -15.80
CA TYR A 40 3.88 -7.48 -16.90
C TYR A 40 3.22 -6.94 -18.18
N GLY A 41 3.98 -6.94 -19.28
CA GLY A 41 3.51 -6.62 -20.64
C GLY A 41 3.72 -5.17 -21.06
N VAL A 42 3.19 -4.83 -22.24
CA VAL A 42 3.17 -3.44 -22.72
C VAL A 42 2.18 -2.66 -21.86
N TRP A 43 2.65 -1.65 -21.14
CA TRP A 43 1.81 -0.71 -20.41
C TRP A 43 1.44 0.44 -21.35
N PRO A 44 0.26 0.45 -22.01
CA PRO A 44 -0.11 1.58 -22.85
C PRO A 44 -0.29 2.83 -21.99
N ALA A 45 0.02 4.02 -22.52
CA ALA A 45 -0.15 5.28 -21.79
C ALA A 45 -1.53 5.42 -21.13
N ARG A 46 -2.59 4.98 -21.83
CA ARG A 46 -3.98 4.96 -21.33
C ARG A 46 -4.21 4.07 -20.10
N ALA A 47 -3.28 3.20 -19.73
CA ALA A 47 -3.41 2.36 -18.54
C ALA A 47 -3.26 3.19 -17.26
N ALA A 48 -2.37 4.20 -17.24
CA ALA A 48 -2.24 5.10 -16.10
C ALA A 48 -3.53 5.91 -15.88
N ASP A 49 -4.16 6.40 -16.96
CA ASP A 49 -5.45 7.09 -16.88
C ASP A 49 -6.57 6.21 -16.31
N ARG A 50 -6.61 4.93 -16.68
CA ARG A 50 -7.60 3.99 -16.13
C ARG A 50 -7.40 3.81 -14.63
N ILE A 51 -6.16 3.74 -14.16
CA ILE A 51 -5.84 3.63 -12.74
C ILE A 51 -6.21 4.93 -12.02
N ALA A 52 -5.85 6.10 -12.56
CA ALA A 52 -6.25 7.40 -12.01
C ALA A 52 -7.78 7.51 -11.85
N ALA A 53 -8.53 7.13 -12.88
CA ALA A 53 -10.00 7.15 -12.84
C ALA A 53 -10.61 6.18 -11.83
N VAL A 54 -9.89 5.11 -11.44
CA VAL A 54 -10.27 4.23 -10.31
C VAL A 54 -9.93 4.90 -8.99
N ILE A 55 -8.74 5.51 -8.86
CA ILE A 55 -8.33 6.22 -7.64
C ILE A 55 -9.32 7.34 -7.29
N ASP A 56 -9.78 8.08 -8.30
CA ASP A 56 -10.81 9.11 -8.13
C ASP A 56 -12.15 8.54 -7.61
N GLU A 57 -12.57 7.36 -8.08
CA GLU A 57 -13.80 6.70 -7.59
C GLU A 57 -13.69 6.27 -6.12
N LEU A 58 -12.48 5.91 -5.66
CA LEU A 58 -12.26 5.45 -4.29
C LEU A 58 -12.45 6.58 -3.28
N ASP A 59 -12.17 7.83 -3.68
CA ASP A 59 -12.19 9.00 -2.82
C ASP A 59 -11.44 8.73 -1.49
N ALA A 60 -10.24 8.16 -1.61
CA ALA A 60 -9.41 7.78 -0.48
C ALA A 60 -8.55 8.98 -0.01
N ASP A 61 -8.33 9.09 1.29
CA ASP A 61 -7.39 10.06 1.87
C ASP A 61 -5.94 9.54 1.76
N VAL A 62 -5.76 8.23 1.82
CA VAL A 62 -4.49 7.53 1.58
C VAL A 62 -4.74 6.29 0.76
N ILE A 63 -3.91 6.03 -0.26
CA ILE A 63 -3.91 4.78 -1.01
C ILE A 63 -2.51 4.20 -1.14
N ALA A 64 -2.37 2.92 -0.81
CA ALA A 64 -1.20 2.11 -1.09
C ALA A 64 -1.37 1.39 -2.44
N LEU A 65 -0.36 1.49 -3.30
CA LEU A 65 -0.34 0.85 -4.61
C LEU A 65 0.77 -0.21 -4.65
N GLN A 66 0.46 -1.36 -5.24
CA GLN A 66 1.42 -2.44 -5.50
C GLN A 66 1.62 -2.62 -6.99
N GLU A 67 2.78 -3.15 -7.38
CA GLU A 67 3.16 -3.37 -8.78
C GLU A 67 3.22 -2.08 -9.60
N VAL A 68 3.80 -1.03 -9.04
CA VAL A 68 3.85 0.30 -9.67
C VAL A 68 5.12 0.45 -10.52
N PRO A 69 5.02 0.81 -11.82
CA PRO A 69 6.15 1.28 -12.61
C PRO A 69 6.55 2.69 -12.15
N LEU A 70 7.81 2.85 -11.76
CA LEU A 70 8.35 4.07 -11.12
C LEU A 70 9.36 4.80 -12.04
N GLY A 71 9.28 4.56 -13.35
CA GLY A 71 10.19 5.13 -14.35
C GLY A 71 11.39 4.26 -14.69
N GLY A 72 12.28 4.81 -15.52
CA GLY A 72 13.43 4.14 -16.10
C GLY A 72 13.43 4.22 -17.63
N THR A 73 14.56 3.93 -18.27
CA THR A 73 14.68 4.08 -19.75
C THR A 73 13.75 3.17 -20.54
N ARG A 74 13.21 2.10 -19.91
CA ARG A 74 12.30 1.13 -20.54
C ARG A 74 10.96 0.98 -19.81
N ALA A 75 10.65 1.84 -18.85
CA ALA A 75 9.42 1.76 -18.08
C ALA A 75 8.82 3.16 -17.86
N PRO A 76 7.50 3.33 -17.98
CA PRO A 76 6.86 4.60 -17.68
C PRO A 76 6.97 4.93 -16.19
N ASP A 77 6.91 6.22 -15.85
CA ASP A 77 6.71 6.68 -14.48
C ASP A 77 5.20 6.86 -14.22
N VAL A 78 4.56 5.76 -13.81
CA VAL A 78 3.13 5.76 -13.51
C VAL A 78 2.85 6.54 -12.23
N LEU A 79 3.75 6.51 -11.24
CA LEU A 79 3.54 7.24 -10.00
C LEU A 79 3.51 8.76 -10.24
N ALA A 80 4.43 9.29 -11.06
CA ALA A 80 4.41 10.69 -11.43
C ALA A 80 3.10 11.07 -12.15
N HIS A 81 2.65 10.25 -13.10
CA HIS A 81 1.36 10.47 -13.78
C HIS A 81 0.17 10.47 -12.81
N LEU A 82 0.11 9.52 -11.89
CA LEU A 82 -0.96 9.43 -10.90
C LEU A 82 -0.94 10.61 -9.92
N ARG A 83 0.24 11.07 -9.49
CA ARG A 83 0.41 12.28 -8.69
C ARG A 83 -0.20 13.48 -9.41
N ASP A 84 0.17 13.68 -10.67
CA ASP A 84 -0.27 14.84 -11.46
C ASP A 84 -1.79 14.79 -11.73
N ALA A 85 -2.33 13.60 -12.00
CA ALA A 85 -3.76 13.41 -12.25
C ALA A 85 -4.62 13.59 -10.99
N THR A 86 -4.13 13.22 -9.81
CA THR A 86 -4.91 13.22 -8.55
C THR A 86 -4.63 14.42 -7.65
N GLY A 87 -3.51 15.13 -7.87
CA GLY A 87 -3.03 16.20 -6.98
C GLY A 87 -2.60 15.72 -5.59
N MET A 88 -2.41 14.41 -5.38
CA MET A 88 -2.01 13.84 -4.10
C MET A 88 -0.49 13.91 -3.89
N HIS A 89 -0.03 13.98 -2.63
CA HIS A 89 1.36 13.71 -2.28
C HIS A 89 1.73 12.28 -2.66
N ALA A 90 2.96 12.05 -3.12
CA ALA A 90 3.41 10.74 -3.58
C ALA A 90 4.74 10.35 -2.94
N VAL A 91 4.89 9.07 -2.61
CA VAL A 91 6.18 8.50 -2.23
C VAL A 91 6.34 7.08 -2.79
N ALA A 92 7.53 6.81 -3.33
CA ALA A 92 7.88 5.53 -3.93
C ALA A 92 8.63 4.63 -2.96
N GLY A 93 8.39 3.32 -3.04
CA GLY A 93 9.15 2.27 -2.36
C GLY A 93 9.59 1.23 -3.36
N PRO A 94 10.66 1.50 -4.15
CA PRO A 94 11.12 0.59 -5.19
C PRO A 94 11.63 -0.72 -4.57
N THR A 95 11.25 -1.84 -5.18
CA THR A 95 11.81 -3.17 -4.92
C THR A 95 12.80 -3.59 -6.01
N ILE A 96 12.68 -2.98 -7.20
CA ILE A 96 13.65 -3.00 -8.28
C ILE A 96 14.02 -1.54 -8.57
N ASP A 97 15.31 -1.23 -8.54
CA ASP A 97 15.81 0.13 -8.74
C ASP A 97 17.06 0.10 -9.64
N THR A 98 16.84 0.01 -10.95
CA THR A 98 17.90 0.09 -11.96
C THR A 98 17.62 1.25 -12.93
N PRO A 99 18.64 1.77 -13.64
CA PRO A 99 18.44 2.83 -14.64
C PRO A 99 17.40 2.46 -15.71
N GLU A 100 17.29 1.18 -16.04
CA GLU A 100 16.38 0.69 -17.07
C GLU A 100 14.95 0.55 -16.58
N ARG A 101 14.77 0.20 -15.32
CA ARG A 101 13.47 -0.12 -14.74
C ARG A 101 13.46 0.10 -13.23
N ARG A 102 12.57 0.96 -12.78
CA ARG A 102 12.18 1.13 -11.39
C ARG A 102 10.78 0.59 -11.19
N TYR A 103 10.58 -0.17 -10.12
CA TYR A 103 9.32 -0.87 -9.89
C TYR A 103 9.16 -1.20 -8.40
N GLY A 104 7.94 -1.11 -7.87
CA GLY A 104 7.70 -1.49 -6.48
C GLY A 104 6.35 -1.06 -5.94
N ASN A 105 6.34 -0.64 -4.67
CA ASN A 105 5.16 -0.09 -4.01
C ASN A 105 5.16 1.43 -4.12
N ALA A 106 3.99 2.04 -3.95
CA ALA A 106 3.87 3.48 -3.77
C ALA A 106 2.76 3.82 -2.78
N VAL A 107 2.81 5.03 -2.23
CA VAL A 107 1.70 5.61 -1.47
C VAL A 107 1.35 6.96 -2.09
N LEU A 108 0.06 7.18 -2.32
CA LEU A 108 -0.51 8.49 -2.61
C LEU A 108 -1.33 8.96 -1.39
N SER A 109 -1.21 10.23 -1.01
CA SER A 109 -1.96 10.79 0.12
C SER A 109 -2.44 12.21 -0.15
N ARG A 110 -3.69 12.51 0.27
CA ARG A 110 -4.18 13.90 0.39
C ARG A 110 -3.59 14.60 1.62
N CYS A 111 -3.06 13.84 2.57
CA CYS A 111 -2.42 14.34 3.77
C CYS A 111 -0.90 14.46 3.55
N PRO A 112 -0.21 15.41 4.21
CA PRO A 112 1.24 15.51 4.15
C PRO A 112 1.97 14.21 4.57
N ILE A 113 2.87 13.73 3.72
CA ILE A 113 3.82 12.67 4.04
C ILE A 113 5.00 13.30 4.77
N ARG A 114 5.25 12.89 6.01
CA ARG A 114 6.27 13.49 6.90
C ARG A 114 7.60 12.76 6.84
N ALA A 115 7.57 11.46 6.67
CA ALA A 115 8.75 10.62 6.57
C ALA A 115 8.40 9.34 5.80
N ALA A 116 9.39 8.76 5.14
CA ALA A 116 9.23 7.48 4.47
C ALA A 116 10.52 6.66 4.54
N ARG A 117 10.36 5.34 4.59
CA ARG A 117 11.41 4.34 4.77
C ARG A 117 11.07 3.11 3.93
N THR A 118 12.08 2.39 3.46
CA THR A 118 11.91 1.11 2.76
C THR A 118 12.46 -0.04 3.60
N LEU A 119 11.71 -1.12 3.69
CA LEU A 119 12.14 -2.38 4.29
C LEU A 119 12.36 -3.43 3.21
N ASP A 120 13.57 -3.98 3.12
CA ASP A 120 13.88 -5.09 2.22
C ASP A 120 13.28 -6.40 2.75
N LEU A 121 12.43 -7.02 1.92
CA LEU A 121 11.75 -8.28 2.18
C LEU A 121 12.20 -9.37 1.20
N SER A 122 13.33 -9.18 0.52
CA SER A 122 13.88 -10.15 -0.43
C SER A 122 14.17 -11.51 0.23
N PHE A 123 13.92 -12.57 -0.52
CA PHE A 123 14.03 -13.94 -0.03
C PHE A 123 14.80 -14.83 -0.99
N HIS A 124 16.07 -15.09 -0.67
CA HIS A 124 16.99 -15.88 -1.51
C HIS A 124 17.06 -15.34 -2.95
N GLN A 125 16.90 -16.20 -3.96
CA GLN A 125 16.93 -15.85 -5.39
C GLN A 125 15.54 -15.57 -5.96
N ARG A 126 14.54 -15.29 -5.11
CA ARG A 126 13.20 -14.93 -5.56
C ARG A 126 13.13 -13.48 -6.01
N GLU A 127 12.05 -13.15 -6.71
CA GLU A 127 11.75 -11.76 -7.07
C GLU A 127 11.82 -10.86 -5.83
N PRO A 128 12.56 -9.73 -5.90
CA PRO A 128 12.68 -8.81 -4.77
C PRO A 128 11.33 -8.29 -4.30
N ARG A 129 11.11 -8.34 -2.98
CA ARG A 129 9.93 -7.80 -2.31
C ARG A 129 10.37 -6.77 -1.29
N GLY A 130 9.47 -5.87 -0.93
CA GLY A 130 9.74 -4.85 0.06
C GLY A 130 8.46 -4.26 0.63
N ALA A 131 8.62 -3.47 1.69
CA ALA A 131 7.57 -2.65 2.26
C ALA A 131 7.98 -1.18 2.26
N LEU A 132 7.01 -0.32 1.97
CA LEU A 132 7.12 1.14 2.07
C LEU A 132 6.42 1.56 3.35
N ASP A 133 7.19 2.11 4.28
CA ASP A 133 6.74 2.59 5.58
C ASP A 133 6.75 4.13 5.58
N ALA A 134 5.56 4.74 5.60
CA ALA A 134 5.37 6.18 5.53
C ALA A 134 4.62 6.71 6.77
N ASP A 135 5.12 7.80 7.36
CA ASP A 135 4.42 8.55 8.38
C ASP A 135 3.61 9.67 7.71
N ILE A 136 2.29 9.66 7.92
CA ILE A 136 1.33 10.56 7.26
C ILE A 136 0.57 11.36 8.31
N ASP A 137 0.52 12.67 8.15
CA ASP A 137 -0.13 13.59 9.08
C ASP A 137 -1.47 14.07 8.52
N CYS A 138 -2.58 13.51 9.00
CA CYS A 138 -3.93 13.90 8.59
C CYS A 138 -4.59 14.90 9.56
N GLY A 139 -3.82 15.67 10.33
CA GLY A 139 -4.33 16.74 11.21
C GLY A 139 -5.00 16.27 12.51
N ALA A 140 -5.37 14.99 12.61
CA ALA A 140 -5.87 14.36 13.84
C ALA A 140 -4.78 13.60 14.63
N GLY A 141 -3.55 13.61 14.13
CA GLY A 141 -2.42 12.80 14.58
C GLY A 141 -1.70 12.13 13.41
N THR A 142 -0.44 11.78 13.60
CA THR A 142 0.34 11.03 12.62
C THR A 142 -0.07 9.57 12.63
N ILE A 143 -0.31 9.01 11.45
CA ILE A 143 -0.52 7.57 11.24
C ILE A 143 0.68 7.00 10.48
N ARG A 144 1.02 5.75 10.77
CA ARG A 144 2.02 5.00 10.01
C ARG A 144 1.32 4.10 9.00
N VAL A 145 1.71 4.21 7.74
CA VAL A 145 1.18 3.44 6.62
C VAL A 145 2.27 2.55 6.05
N VAL A 146 2.08 1.24 6.12
CA VAL A 146 3.01 0.22 5.64
C VAL A 146 2.40 -0.49 4.43
N ALA A 147 2.80 -0.06 3.23
CA ALA A 147 2.40 -0.67 1.97
C ALA A 147 3.35 -1.81 1.60
N THR A 148 2.82 -3.01 1.34
CA THR A 148 3.66 -4.18 1.01
C THR A 148 3.04 -5.06 -0.08
N HIS A 149 3.89 -5.80 -0.79
CA HIS A 149 3.49 -6.89 -1.68
C HIS A 149 4.33 -8.12 -1.34
N LEU A 150 3.71 -9.15 -0.77
CA LEU A 150 4.43 -10.36 -0.32
C LEU A 150 4.62 -11.36 -1.45
N GLY A 151 5.57 -12.27 -1.26
CA GLY A 151 5.89 -13.29 -2.25
C GLY A 151 4.92 -14.47 -2.30
N LEU A 152 5.18 -15.38 -3.24
CA LEU A 152 4.20 -16.38 -3.67
C LEU A 152 4.27 -17.69 -2.89
N SER A 153 5.41 -18.04 -2.28
CA SER A 153 5.50 -19.26 -1.45
C SER A 153 5.21 -18.99 0.02
N ALA A 154 4.67 -19.99 0.72
CA ALA A 154 4.36 -19.87 2.15
C ALA A 154 5.62 -19.60 3.01
N SER A 155 6.77 -20.19 2.66
CA SER A 155 8.04 -19.97 3.36
C SER A 155 8.53 -18.53 3.22
N GLU A 156 8.46 -17.99 2.01
CA GLU A 156 8.78 -16.61 1.69
C GLU A 156 7.88 -15.65 2.48
N ARG A 157 6.55 -15.80 2.35
CA ARG A 157 5.59 -14.97 3.11
C ARG A 157 5.83 -15.02 4.61
N SER A 158 6.08 -16.21 5.17
CA SER A 158 6.34 -16.35 6.60
C SER A 158 7.59 -15.57 7.03
N ALA A 159 8.68 -15.65 6.27
CA ALA A 159 9.91 -14.92 6.59
C ALA A 159 9.74 -13.40 6.42
N GLN A 160 8.94 -12.97 5.44
CA GLN A 160 8.66 -11.56 5.19
C GLN A 160 7.77 -10.96 6.28
N VAL A 161 6.73 -11.67 6.70
CA VAL A 161 5.87 -11.23 7.82
C VAL A 161 6.65 -11.09 9.12
N GLN A 162 7.57 -12.01 9.42
CA GLN A 162 8.40 -11.88 10.63
C GLN A 162 9.28 -10.63 10.58
N ARG A 163 9.85 -10.29 9.42
CA ARG A 163 10.61 -9.04 9.25
C ARG A 163 9.74 -7.79 9.39
N LEU A 164 8.54 -7.80 8.80
CA LEU A 164 7.55 -6.72 8.97
C LEU A 164 7.22 -6.51 10.44
N LEU A 165 6.83 -7.57 11.15
CA LEU A 165 6.44 -7.48 12.57
C LEU A 165 7.58 -6.98 13.46
N ALA A 166 8.82 -7.42 13.21
CA ALA A 166 9.99 -6.95 13.95
C ALA A 166 10.29 -5.45 13.74
N ALA A 167 9.87 -4.87 12.61
CA ALA A 167 10.10 -3.46 12.30
C ALA A 167 9.06 -2.51 12.93
N PHE A 168 7.86 -2.99 13.29
CA PHE A 168 6.72 -2.14 13.62
C PHE A 168 6.18 -2.29 15.05
N ASP A 169 6.96 -2.88 15.96
CA ASP A 169 6.56 -3.03 17.37
C ASP A 169 6.71 -1.71 18.17
N THR A 170 5.98 -0.68 17.77
CA THR A 170 6.00 0.62 18.46
C THR A 170 4.57 1.15 18.65
N GLY A 171 4.08 1.15 19.88
CA GLY A 171 2.76 1.70 20.25
C GLY A 171 2.67 3.24 20.23
N ALA A 172 3.61 3.92 19.58
CA ALA A 172 3.72 5.38 19.60
C ALA A 172 2.66 6.08 18.74
N MET A 173 2.15 5.39 17.71
CA MET A 173 1.14 5.91 16.80
C MET A 173 0.37 4.76 16.13
N PRO A 174 -0.83 5.00 15.58
CA PRO A 174 -1.55 3.97 14.86
C PRO A 174 -0.80 3.49 13.62
N VAL A 175 -0.82 2.18 13.41
CA VAL A 175 -0.15 1.50 12.30
C VAL A 175 -1.19 0.86 11.41
N ILE A 176 -1.10 1.13 10.12
CA ILE A 176 -1.89 0.52 9.06
C ILE A 176 -0.95 -0.32 8.20
N LEU A 177 -1.15 -1.64 8.18
CA LEU A 177 -0.47 -2.54 7.27
C LEU A 177 -1.44 -2.94 6.16
N LEU A 178 -1.05 -2.74 4.91
CA LEU A 178 -1.95 -2.94 3.78
C LEU A 178 -1.21 -3.35 2.50
N GLY A 179 -1.91 -4.07 1.63
CA GLY A 179 -1.36 -4.54 0.37
C GLY A 179 -1.79 -5.94 -0.03
N ASP A 180 -1.22 -6.40 -1.13
CA ASP A 180 -1.36 -7.77 -1.61
C ASP A 180 -0.42 -8.70 -0.83
N ILE A 181 -1.00 -9.51 0.05
CA ILE A 181 -0.22 -10.46 0.85
C ILE A 181 -0.09 -11.84 0.20
N ASN A 182 -0.66 -12.07 -0.98
CA ASN A 182 -0.65 -13.35 -1.68
C ASN A 182 -1.06 -14.55 -0.81
N GLU A 183 -1.98 -14.33 0.15
CA GLU A 183 -2.41 -15.35 1.10
C GLU A 183 -3.92 -15.31 1.31
N TRP A 184 -4.59 -16.35 0.82
CA TRP A 184 -6.03 -16.56 0.99
C TRP A 184 -6.35 -17.58 2.09
N PHE A 185 -5.36 -18.38 2.53
CA PHE A 185 -5.57 -19.45 3.48
C PHE A 185 -5.43 -18.96 4.93
N VAL A 186 -6.56 -18.94 5.67
CA VAL A 186 -6.64 -18.35 7.02
C VAL A 186 -5.75 -19.06 8.06
N ARG A 187 -5.33 -20.31 7.79
CA ARG A 187 -4.42 -21.08 8.65
C ARG A 187 -2.94 -20.98 8.26
N GLY A 188 -2.57 -20.10 7.34
CA GLY A 188 -1.16 -19.83 7.03
C GLY A 188 -0.45 -19.20 8.24
N ARG A 189 0.77 -19.67 8.56
CA ARG A 189 1.57 -19.17 9.69
C ARG A 189 1.82 -17.66 9.62
N ALA A 190 1.99 -17.13 8.41
CA ALA A 190 2.13 -15.70 8.15
C ALA A 190 0.89 -14.90 8.61
N LEU A 191 -0.31 -15.34 8.21
CA LEU A 191 -1.55 -14.68 8.60
C LEU A 191 -1.81 -14.81 10.11
N GLN A 192 -1.47 -15.95 10.72
CA GLN A 192 -1.61 -16.14 12.16
C GLN A 192 -0.77 -15.14 12.95
N ALA A 193 0.49 -14.92 12.56
CA ALA A 193 1.36 -13.95 13.21
C ALA A 193 0.85 -12.50 13.06
N LEU A 194 0.27 -12.15 11.91
CA LEU A 194 -0.37 -10.84 11.72
C LEU A 194 -1.62 -10.69 12.59
N VAL A 195 -2.50 -11.70 12.63
CA VAL A 195 -3.74 -11.67 13.43
C VAL A 195 -3.47 -11.68 14.93
N THR A 196 -2.32 -12.17 15.40
CA THR A 196 -1.95 -12.02 16.82
C THR A 196 -1.58 -10.59 17.19
N ARG A 197 -1.09 -9.78 16.24
CA ARG A 197 -0.65 -8.40 16.50
C ARG A 197 -1.70 -7.35 16.13
N PHE A 198 -2.54 -7.66 15.14
CA PHE A 198 -3.62 -6.83 14.65
C PHE A 198 -4.97 -7.49 14.91
N ARG A 199 -6.00 -6.68 15.22
CA ARG A 199 -7.36 -7.22 15.29
C ARG A 199 -7.74 -7.80 13.92
N ARG A 200 -8.39 -8.97 13.92
CA ARG A 200 -8.88 -9.59 12.69
C ARG A 200 -9.82 -8.62 11.95
N ALA A 201 -9.45 -8.27 10.72
CA ALA A 201 -10.24 -7.45 9.83
C ALA A 201 -11.06 -8.32 8.84
N PRO A 202 -12.18 -7.80 8.30
CA PRO A 202 -12.85 -8.43 7.18
C PRO A 202 -11.91 -8.63 5.98
N ALA A 203 -12.12 -9.71 5.23
CA ALA A 203 -11.25 -10.10 4.12
C ALA A 203 -12.09 -10.45 2.88
N PRO A 204 -12.75 -9.45 2.27
CA PRO A 204 -13.55 -9.68 1.08
C PRO A 204 -12.66 -10.14 -0.09
N ARG A 205 -13.27 -10.81 -1.06
CA ARG A 205 -12.57 -11.32 -2.23
C ARG A 205 -12.32 -10.21 -3.23
N THR A 206 -11.07 -10.04 -3.61
CA THR A 206 -10.58 -9.00 -4.51
C THR A 206 -10.06 -9.56 -5.83
N PHE A 207 -9.68 -10.84 -5.87
CA PHE A 207 -9.02 -11.46 -7.02
C PHE A 207 -9.65 -12.80 -7.45
N PRO A 208 -9.68 -13.12 -8.77
CA PRO A 208 -9.56 -12.20 -9.90
C PRO A 208 -10.84 -11.38 -10.11
N THR A 209 -10.75 -10.17 -10.67
CA THR A 209 -11.91 -9.26 -10.84
C THR A 209 -13.05 -9.85 -11.68
N LEU A 210 -12.73 -10.74 -12.62
CA LEU A 210 -13.71 -11.44 -13.46
C LEU A 210 -14.58 -12.42 -12.65
N TYR A 211 -13.99 -13.14 -11.69
CA TYR A 211 -14.68 -14.07 -10.80
C TYR A 211 -14.01 -14.11 -9.42
N PRO A 212 -14.32 -13.15 -8.52
CA PRO A 212 -13.53 -12.97 -7.30
C PRO A 212 -13.73 -14.13 -6.31
N VAL A 213 -12.71 -14.95 -6.16
CA VAL A 213 -12.68 -16.14 -5.30
C VAL A 213 -11.67 -16.02 -4.16
N PHE A 214 -10.62 -15.21 -4.32
CA PHE A 214 -9.50 -15.06 -3.38
C PHE A 214 -9.49 -13.68 -2.71
N SER A 215 -9.09 -13.64 -1.43
CA SER A 215 -8.87 -12.43 -0.64
C SER A 215 -7.37 -12.20 -0.41
N LEU A 216 -6.69 -11.80 -1.47
CA LEU A 216 -5.23 -11.59 -1.46
C LEU A 216 -4.86 -10.24 -0.86
N ASP A 217 -5.64 -9.20 -1.17
CA ASP A 217 -5.47 -7.85 -0.65
C ASP A 217 -6.04 -7.74 0.77
N ARG A 218 -5.32 -7.04 1.65
CA ARG A 218 -5.69 -6.90 3.06
C ARG A 218 -5.37 -5.50 3.58
N ILE A 219 -6.13 -5.11 4.61
CA ILE A 219 -5.87 -3.92 5.43
C ILE A 219 -6.00 -4.34 6.90
N TRP A 220 -4.96 -4.08 7.69
CA TRP A 220 -4.97 -4.23 9.14
C TRP A 220 -4.63 -2.90 9.80
N ILE A 221 -5.29 -2.62 10.92
CA ILE A 221 -5.10 -1.40 11.70
C ILE A 221 -4.83 -1.78 13.15
N HIS A 222 -3.86 -1.09 13.76
CA HIS A 222 -3.57 -1.15 15.19
C HIS A 222 -3.50 0.28 15.76
N PRO A 223 -4.23 0.63 16.83
CA PRO A 223 -5.26 -0.14 17.53
C PRO A 223 -6.44 -0.52 16.63
N GLY A 224 -6.94 -1.76 16.79
CA GLY A 224 -7.96 -2.34 15.91
C GLY A 224 -9.36 -1.74 16.11
N GLU A 225 -9.55 -0.98 17.19
CA GLU A 225 -10.74 -0.20 17.53
C GLU A 225 -10.93 1.00 16.60
N LEU A 226 -9.86 1.41 15.90
CA LEU A 226 -9.92 2.46 14.89
C LEU A 226 -10.53 1.96 13.59
N LEU A 227 -10.54 0.65 13.32
CA LEU A 227 -11.16 0.09 12.12
C LEU A 227 -12.69 0.06 12.26
N ILE A 228 -13.38 0.72 11.35
CA ILE A 228 -14.85 0.76 11.29
C ILE A 228 -15.38 -0.36 10.40
N ASP A 229 -14.95 -0.36 9.13
CA ASP A 229 -15.28 -1.40 8.17
C ASP A 229 -14.21 -1.54 7.07
N VAL A 230 -14.33 -2.62 6.31
CA VAL A 230 -13.53 -2.88 5.11
C VAL A 230 -14.47 -3.34 4.01
N ILE A 231 -14.45 -2.65 2.87
CA ILE A 231 -15.27 -2.94 1.70
C ILE A 231 -14.38 -3.13 0.47
N VAL A 232 -14.83 -4.00 -0.44
CA VAL A 232 -14.22 -4.13 -1.77
C VAL A 232 -14.88 -3.14 -2.72
N HIS A 233 -14.08 -2.33 -3.43
CA HIS A 233 -14.60 -1.40 -4.43
C HIS A 233 -14.77 -2.10 -5.77
N ARG A 234 -16.04 -2.40 -6.11
CA ARG A 234 -16.39 -3.09 -7.36
C ARG A 234 -16.99 -2.10 -8.35
N SER A 235 -16.19 -1.69 -9.33
CA SER A 235 -16.64 -0.86 -10.45
C SER A 235 -16.20 -1.46 -11.79
N MET A 236 -16.87 -1.06 -12.87
CA MET A 236 -16.44 -1.43 -14.22
C MET A 236 -15.06 -0.89 -14.55
N ARG A 237 -14.70 0.30 -14.04
CA ARG A 237 -13.36 0.87 -14.20
C ARG A 237 -12.32 -0.01 -13.52
N ALA A 238 -12.54 -0.38 -12.26
CA ALA A 238 -11.63 -1.25 -11.50
C ALA A 238 -11.45 -2.62 -12.17
N ARG A 239 -12.55 -3.22 -12.64
CA ARG A 239 -12.54 -4.51 -13.35
C ARG A 239 -11.71 -4.49 -14.64
N HIS A 240 -11.74 -3.38 -15.38
CA HIS A 240 -10.98 -3.23 -16.62
C HIS A 240 -9.54 -2.76 -16.40
N ALA A 241 -9.26 -2.13 -15.25
CA ALA A 241 -7.96 -1.56 -14.96
C ALA A 241 -6.97 -2.58 -14.36
N SER A 242 -7.44 -3.55 -13.58
CA SER A 242 -6.62 -4.60 -12.95
C SER A 242 -7.41 -5.92 -12.79
N ASP A 243 -6.73 -7.03 -12.48
CA ASP A 243 -7.33 -8.25 -11.94
C ASP A 243 -7.61 -8.21 -10.45
N HIS A 244 -7.14 -7.19 -9.75
CA HIS A 244 -7.50 -6.96 -8.36
C HIS A 244 -8.59 -5.88 -8.29
N TYR A 245 -9.59 -6.09 -7.43
CA TYR A 245 -10.44 -4.98 -6.99
C TYR A 245 -9.73 -4.25 -5.85
N PRO A 246 -9.77 -2.90 -5.83
CA PRO A 246 -9.30 -2.14 -4.69
C PRO A 246 -10.05 -2.51 -3.41
N LEU A 247 -9.34 -2.45 -2.28
CA LEU A 247 -9.89 -2.65 -0.96
C LEU A 247 -9.86 -1.31 -0.22
N VAL A 248 -10.95 -0.93 0.44
CA VAL A 248 -11.09 0.33 1.17
C VAL A 248 -11.48 0.04 2.61
N ALA A 249 -10.78 0.63 3.55
CA ALA A 249 -11.11 0.65 4.96
C ALA A 249 -11.55 2.04 5.40
N ARG A 250 -12.59 2.11 6.23
CA ARG A 250 -12.90 3.33 6.99
C ARG A 250 -12.27 3.22 8.37
N MET A 251 -11.52 4.25 8.73
CA MET A 251 -10.79 4.35 9.98
C MET A 251 -11.22 5.58 10.77
N ARG A 252 -11.48 5.42 12.06
CA ARG A 252 -11.78 6.55 12.95
C ARG A 252 -10.56 7.46 13.09
N ALA A 253 -10.77 8.77 13.00
CA ALA A 253 -9.73 9.76 13.25
C ALA A 253 -9.21 9.68 14.70
N THR A 254 -7.88 9.76 14.87
CA THR A 254 -7.15 9.53 16.12
C THR A 254 -7.41 10.54 17.22
N GLY A 255 -7.96 11.72 16.89
CA GLY A 255 -8.41 12.72 17.86
C GLY A 255 -9.81 12.48 18.44
N THR A 256 -10.46 11.37 18.09
CA THR A 256 -11.78 11.01 18.65
C THR A 256 -11.58 10.16 19.89
N SER A 257 -11.69 10.77 21.07
CA SER A 257 -11.74 10.07 22.35
C SER A 257 -12.67 8.85 22.25
N ILE A 258 -12.14 7.66 22.53
CA ILE A 258 -12.95 6.46 22.73
C ILE A 258 -13.55 6.63 24.13
N ALA A 259 -14.81 7.07 24.21
CA ALA A 259 -15.57 6.96 25.43
C ALA A 259 -15.60 5.47 25.82
N ARG A 260 -15.07 5.18 27.01
CA ARG A 260 -15.09 3.85 27.63
C ARG A 260 -16.50 3.44 28.01
#